data_AF-A0A3C0VKZ6-F1
#
_entry.id   AF-A0A3C0VKZ6-F1
#
_cell.length_a   1.000
_cell.length_b   1.000
_cell.length_c   1.000
_cell.angle_alpha   90.00
_cell.angle_beta   90.00
_cell.angle_gamma   90.00
#
_symmetry.space_group_name_H-M   'P 1'
#
loop_
_entity.id
_entity.type
_entity.pdbx_description
1 polymer ?
#
loop_
_entity_poly.entity_id
_entity_poly.type
_entity_poly.pdbx_seq_one_letter_code
_entity_poly.pdbx_strand_id
1 'polypeptide(L)'
;MTSIHTNVGALVAQRGMDDSMQDLNSAMNRLSTGYRINSAADDAAGSAIASKMDAQTRSLGVAIRNANDAVSMTQTAEGALGEVENIL
;
A
#
# COMPACT_ATOMS: atom_id res chain seq x y z
N MET A 1 -42.03 22.20 -28.88
CA MET A 1 -41.00 21.42 -28.14
C MET A 1 -41.60 20.08 -27.75
N THR A 2 -41.65 19.16 -28.71
CA THR A 2 -42.06 17.75 -28.50
C THR A 2 -41.19 16.91 -29.41
N SER A 3 -39.96 16.65 -28.95
CA SER A 3 -39.14 15.57 -29.51
C SER A 3 -39.75 14.26 -28.99
N ILE A 4 -40.61 13.64 -29.81
CA ILE A 4 -41.28 12.37 -29.49
C ILE A 4 -40.30 11.19 -29.58
N HIS A 5 -39.15 11.36 -30.24
CA HIS A 5 -38.16 10.29 -30.46
C HIS A 5 -36.92 10.35 -29.55
N THR A 6 -36.67 11.45 -28.84
CA THR A 6 -35.52 11.57 -27.94
C THR A 6 -35.89 12.43 -26.75
N ASN A 7 -36.08 11.79 -25.60
CA ASN A 7 -36.36 12.43 -24.34
C ASN A 7 -35.05 12.92 -23.70
N VAL A 8 -34.72 14.18 -23.96
CA VAL A 8 -33.50 14.82 -23.44
C VAL A 8 -33.46 14.82 -21.91
N GLY A 9 -34.62 14.99 -21.23
CA GLY A 9 -34.70 14.93 -19.77
C GLY A 9 -34.37 13.55 -19.21
N ALA A 10 -34.89 12.49 -19.83
CA ALA A 10 -34.54 11.11 -19.46
C ALA A 10 -33.07 10.78 -19.75
N LEU A 11 -32.50 11.27 -20.86
CA LEU A 11 -31.09 11.08 -21.17
C LEU A 11 -30.16 11.79 -20.18
N VAL A 12 -30.52 12.99 -19.72
CA VAL A 12 -29.75 13.71 -18.69
C VAL A 12 -29.86 12.99 -17.34
N ALA A 13 -31.05 12.52 -16.98
CA ALA A 13 -31.25 11.72 -15.76
C ALA A 13 -30.46 10.40 -15.81
N GLN A 14 -30.43 9.73 -16.97
CA GLN A 14 -29.65 8.51 -17.18
C GLN A 14 -28.14 8.78 -17.05
N ARG A 15 -27.62 9.86 -17.65
CA ARG A 15 -26.21 10.24 -17.48
C ARG A 15 -25.85 10.55 -16.03
N GLY A 16 -26.70 11.29 -15.31
CA GLY A 16 -26.46 11.57 -13.89
C GLY A 16 -26.52 10.31 -13.02
N MET A 17 -27.36 9.33 -13.39
CA MET A 17 -27.39 8.01 -12.75
C MET A 17 -26.11 7.22 -13.04
N ASP A 18 -25.63 7.22 -14.29
CA ASP A 18 -24.39 6.55 -14.67
C ASP A 18 -23.18 7.13 -13.91
N ASP A 19 -23.09 8.45 -13.78
CA ASP A 19 -22.04 9.12 -12.99
C ASP A 19 -22.13 8.72 -11.50
N SER A 20 -23.33 8.73 -10.94
CA SER A 20 -23.56 8.31 -9.53
C SER A 20 -23.19 6.85 -9.30
N MET A 21 -23.45 5.97 -10.27
CA MET A 21 -23.06 4.56 -10.21
C MET A 21 -21.54 4.39 -10.32
N GLN A 22 -20.83 5.21 -11.09
CA GLN A 22 -19.37 5.19 -11.14
C GLN A 22 -18.75 5.62 -9.81
N ASP A 23 -19.25 6.69 -9.21
CA ASP A 23 -18.81 7.16 -7.89
C ASP A 23 -19.05 6.11 -6.79
N LEU A 24 -20.23 5.46 -6.81
CA LEU A 24 -20.55 4.37 -5.89
C LEU A 24 -19.57 3.19 -6.06
N ASN A 25 -19.27 2.79 -7.29
CA ASN A 25 -18.32 1.70 -7.55
C ASN A 25 -16.92 2.06 -7.05
N SER A 26 -16.46 3.30 -7.23
CA SER A 26 -15.19 3.77 -6.70
C SER A 26 -15.16 3.76 -5.17
N ALA A 27 -16.23 4.23 -4.52
CA ALA A 27 -16.38 4.18 -3.07
C ALA A 27 -16.39 2.74 -2.53
N MET A 28 -17.11 1.82 -3.20
CA MET A 28 -17.13 0.41 -2.85
C MET A 28 -15.76 -0.26 -3.01
N ASN A 29 -15.00 0.08 -4.05
CA ASN A 29 -13.63 -0.41 -4.23
C ASN A 29 -12.69 0.08 -3.12
N ARG A 30 -12.80 1.35 -2.72
CA ARG A 30 -12.06 1.91 -1.58
C ARG A 30 -12.45 1.25 -0.26
N LEU A 31 -13.74 0.99 -0.05
CA LEU A 31 -14.21 0.29 1.15
C LEU A 31 -13.73 -1.15 1.20
N SER A 32 -13.79 -1.87 0.07
CA SER A 32 -13.41 -3.29 0.00
C SER A 32 -11.91 -3.52 0.19
N THR A 33 -11.08 -2.59 -0.26
CA THR A 33 -9.61 -2.68 -0.14
C THR A 33 -9.10 -2.04 1.14
N GLY A 34 -9.85 -1.10 1.72
CA GLY A 34 -9.40 -0.22 2.79
C GLY A 34 -8.35 0.80 2.37
N TYR A 35 -7.94 0.82 1.10
CA TYR A 35 -6.95 1.76 0.58
C TYR A 35 -7.62 2.96 -0.08
N ARG A 36 -7.12 4.15 0.25
CA ARG A 36 -7.57 5.41 -0.36
C ARG A 36 -7.15 5.49 -1.84
N ILE A 37 -5.99 4.94 -2.18
CA ILE A 37 -5.44 4.90 -3.54
C ILE A 37 -5.41 3.44 -3.96
N ASN A 38 -6.31 3.07 -4.88
CA ASN A 38 -6.44 1.69 -5.37
C ASN A 38 -5.75 1.45 -6.69
N SER A 39 -5.60 2.49 -7.52
CA SER A 39 -4.86 2.41 -8.77
C SER A 39 -3.82 3.53 -8.88
N ALA A 40 -2.73 3.26 -9.58
CA ALA A 40 -1.76 4.28 -9.96
C ALA A 40 -2.33 5.27 -10.99
N ALA A 41 -3.49 4.97 -11.60
CA ALA A 41 -4.21 5.88 -12.49
C ALA A 41 -4.94 6.98 -11.70
N ASP A 42 -5.40 6.69 -10.48
CA ASP A 42 -6.10 7.66 -9.63
C ASP A 42 -5.13 8.67 -8.99
N ASP A 43 -3.92 8.23 -8.62
CA ASP A 43 -2.85 9.07 -8.05
C ASP A 43 -1.47 8.41 -8.22
N ALA A 44 -0.80 8.70 -9.34
CA ALA A 44 0.50 8.12 -9.66
C ALA A 44 1.59 8.51 -8.65
N ALA A 45 1.57 9.75 -8.15
CA ALA A 45 2.56 10.24 -7.20
C ALA A 45 2.34 9.63 -5.81
N GLY A 46 1.10 9.58 -5.34
CA GLY A 46 0.73 8.96 -4.07
C GLY A 46 1.00 7.45 -4.07
N SER A 47 0.69 6.76 -5.17
CA SER A 47 1.00 5.32 -5.33
C SER A 47 2.51 5.06 -5.34
N ALA A 48 3.31 5.90 -6.01
CA ALA A 48 4.77 5.77 -6.03
C ALA A 48 5.40 6.00 -4.64
N ILE A 49 4.94 7.01 -3.90
CA ILE A 49 5.41 7.29 -2.54
C ILE A 49 5.03 6.14 -1.61
N ALA A 50 3.78 5.66 -1.67
CA ALA A 50 3.33 4.54 -0.87
C ALA A 50 4.16 3.27 -1.14
N SER A 51 4.43 2.97 -2.41
CA SER A 51 5.28 1.84 -2.81
C SER A 51 6.71 1.98 -2.29
N LYS A 52 7.27 3.19 -2.34
CA LYS A 52 8.60 3.49 -1.79
C LYS A 52 8.64 3.29 -0.27
N MET A 53 7.63 3.80 0.44
CA MET A 53 7.53 3.64 1.90
C MET A 53 7.35 2.17 2.31
N ASP A 54 6.56 1.41 1.56
CA ASP A 54 6.38 -0.02 1.79
C ASP A 54 7.69 -0.80 1.56
N ALA A 55 8.42 -0.48 0.48
CA ALA A 55 9.74 -1.06 0.22
C ALA A 55 10.75 -0.70 1.34
N GLN A 56 10.74 0.53 1.84
CA GLN A 56 11.56 0.94 2.98
C GLN A 56 11.20 0.18 4.25
N THR A 57 9.91 0.03 4.56
CA THR A 57 9.44 -0.75 5.72
C THR A 57 9.92 -2.20 5.65
N ARG A 58 9.78 -2.84 4.48
CA ARG A 58 10.27 -4.21 4.25
C ARG A 58 11.78 -4.31 4.41
N SER A 59 12.53 -3.34 3.85
CA SER A 59 13.99 -3.26 3.99
C SER A 59 14.42 -3.10 5.44
N LEU A 60 13.78 -2.20 6.20
CA LEU A 60 14.04 -2.03 7.63
C LEU A 60 13.76 -3.30 8.43
N GLY A 61 12.71 -4.05 8.08
CA GLY A 61 12.43 -5.35 8.69
C GLY A 61 13.57 -6.37 8.50
N VAL A 62 14.21 -6.38 7.32
CA VAL A 62 15.42 -7.18 7.07
C VAL A 62 16.61 -6.63 7.86
N ALA A 63 16.81 -5.32 7.86
CA ALA A 63 17.91 -4.69 8.59
C ALA A 63 17.87 -4.99 10.10
N ILE A 64 16.67 -4.99 10.70
CA ILE A 64 16.48 -5.38 12.11
C ILE A 64 16.88 -6.83 12.33
N ARG A 65 16.49 -7.76 11.45
CA ARG A 65 16.91 -9.17 11.57
C ARG A 65 18.43 -9.31 11.46
N ASN A 66 19.04 -8.67 10.47
CA ASN A 66 20.49 -8.69 10.29
C ASN A 66 21.24 -8.11 11.51
N ALA A 67 20.69 -7.07 12.14
CA ALA A 67 21.27 -6.50 13.36
C ALA A 67 21.19 -7.48 14.54
N ASN A 68 20.08 -8.21 14.69
CA ASN A 68 19.97 -9.25 15.72
C ASN A 68 20.95 -10.40 15.46
N ASP A 69 21.09 -10.84 14.21
CA ASP A 69 22.06 -11.88 13.85
C ASP A 69 23.50 -11.45 14.14
N ALA A 70 23.83 -10.18 13.86
CA ALA A 70 25.13 -9.61 14.22
C ALA A 70 25.35 -9.61 15.74
N VAL A 71 24.35 -9.26 16.54
CA VAL A 71 24.41 -9.31 18.01
C VAL A 71 24.62 -10.74 18.50
N SER A 72 23.89 -11.71 17.97
CA SER A 72 24.07 -13.12 18.35
C SER A 72 25.45 -13.64 17.98
N MET A 73 25.99 -13.21 16.83
CA MET A 73 27.35 -13.55 16.42
C MET A 73 28.39 -12.91 17.33
N THR A 74 28.25 -11.64 17.71
CA THR A 74 29.17 -10.99 18.65
C THR A 74 29.11 -11.63 20.03
N GLN A 75 27.93 -11.99 20.53
CA GLN A 75 27.77 -12.73 21.80
C GLN A 75 28.43 -14.11 21.74
N THR A 76 28.31 -14.81 20.61
CA THR A 76 28.97 -16.11 20.40
C THR A 76 30.50 -15.93 20.39
N ALA A 77 31.00 -14.88 19.73
CA ALA A 77 32.42 -14.56 19.71
C ALA A 77 32.95 -14.17 21.11
N GLU A 78 32.21 -13.35 21.86
CA GLU A 78 32.54 -12.97 23.25
C GLU A 78 32.59 -14.20 24.16
N GLY A 79 31.63 -15.12 24.05
CA GLY A 79 31.65 -16.38 24.79
C GLY A 79 32.86 -17.25 24.47
N ALA A 80 33.22 -17.35 23.19
CA ALA A 80 34.43 -18.08 22.77
C ALA A 80 35.72 -17.42 23.25
N LEU A 81 35.81 -16.09 23.23
CA LEU A 81 36.97 -15.34 23.73
C LEU A 81 37.12 -15.49 25.25
N GLY A 82 36.02 -15.49 26.00
CA GLY A 82 36.05 -15.74 27.44
C GLY A 82 36.58 -17.13 27.79
N GLU A 83 36.28 -18.15 26.97
CA GLU A 83 36.87 -19.48 27.15
C GLU A 83 38.38 -19.49 26.88
N VAL A 84 38.85 -18.75 25.86
CA VAL A 84 40.28 -18.62 25.57
C VAL A 84 41.01 -17.91 26.73
N GLU A 85 40.42 -16.87 27.31
CA GLU A 85 40.97 -16.18 28.48
C GLU A 85 41.07 -17.11 29.69
N ASN A 86 40.07 -17.96 29.93
CA ASN A 86 40.09 -18.93 31.02
C ASN A 86 41.16 -20.02 30.87
N ILE A 87 41.59 -20.33 29.64
CA ILE A 87 42.62 -21.35 29.34
C ILE A 87 44.04 -20.81 29.54
N LEU A 88 44.24 -19.49 29.41
CA LEU A 88 45.54 -18.80 29.55
C LEU A 88 45.93 -18.58 31.02
#